data_AF-A0A369PXY7-F1
#
_entry.id   AF-A0A369PXY7-F1
#
_cell.length_a   1.000
_cell.length_b   1.000
_cell.length_c   1.000
_cell.angle_alpha   90.00
_cell.angle_beta   90.00
_cell.angle_gamma   90.00
#
_symmetry.space_group_name_H-M   'P 1'
#
loop_
_entity.id
_entity.type
_entity.pdbx_description
1 polymer ?
#
loop_
_entity_poly.entity_id
_entity_poly.type
_entity_poly.pdbx_seq_one_letter_code
_entity_poly.pdbx_strand_id
1 'polypeptide(L)'
;MKIHDIKIIALLAIVGFASCKKDNYPAPDASISGNIIDAATGAKVPQQTLNGGLIQLYETTYPNPTPINSTMNSDGSYANRNIFAGNYRIVATGPFIYQDAIQVTVNGQTTQDIKVVPYLTVTTTLVSKTSTSITVNVKLTQSALSSTQKIALVAAVAGITNSVDYNNYARRESQNTESVTNASIVANTYTFVLTGLKPNTSYYVRGAARTNNNGNYFNYAPVFEVTTNN
;
A
#
# COMPACT_ATOMS: atom_id res chain seq x y z
N MET A 1 -38.74 -70.81 -5.93
CA MET A 1 -39.02 -69.37 -6.17
C MET A 1 -39.30 -68.71 -4.82
N LYS A 2 -38.25 -68.17 -4.17
CA LYS A 2 -38.37 -67.38 -2.93
C LYS A 2 -38.19 -65.92 -3.31
N ILE A 3 -39.25 -65.13 -3.12
CA ILE A 3 -39.33 -63.71 -3.45
C ILE A 3 -38.77 -62.93 -2.25
N HIS A 4 -37.45 -62.82 -2.13
CA HIS A 4 -36.84 -61.99 -1.07
C HIS A 4 -35.81 -60.98 -1.57
N ASP A 5 -35.30 -61.10 -2.80
CA ASP A 5 -34.18 -60.25 -3.25
C ASP A 5 -34.61 -58.99 -4.03
N ILE A 6 -35.90 -58.81 -4.34
CA ILE A 6 -36.40 -57.66 -5.11
C ILE A 6 -36.68 -56.42 -4.25
N LYS A 7 -36.79 -56.56 -2.91
CA LYS A 7 -37.18 -55.44 -2.04
C LYS A 7 -36.01 -54.56 -1.58
N ILE A 8 -34.76 -55.03 -1.68
CA ILE A 8 -33.58 -54.26 -1.23
C ILE A 8 -33.05 -53.31 -2.32
N ILE A 9 -33.25 -53.63 -3.60
CA ILE A 9 -32.78 -52.79 -4.72
C ILE A 9 -33.67 -51.54 -4.91
N ALA A 10 -34.96 -51.61 -4.54
CA ALA A 10 -35.88 -50.47 -4.65
C ALA A 10 -35.66 -49.39 -3.57
N LEU A 11 -35.02 -49.72 -2.44
CA LEU A 11 -34.79 -48.77 -1.35
C LEU A 11 -33.52 -47.93 -1.54
N LEU A 12 -32.57 -48.38 -2.36
CA LEU A 12 -31.34 -47.64 -2.67
C LEU A 12 -31.51 -46.59 -3.79
N ALA A 13 -32.56 -46.70 -4.61
CA ALA A 13 -32.77 -45.83 -5.78
C ALA A 13 -33.43 -44.48 -5.45
N ILE A 14 -33.98 -44.28 -4.24
CA ILE A 14 -34.73 -43.07 -3.87
C ILE A 14 -33.85 -42.01 -3.17
N VAL A 15 -32.60 -42.34 -2.81
CA VAL A 15 -31.70 -41.41 -2.08
C VAL A 15 -30.82 -40.56 -3.02
N GLY A 16 -30.90 -40.74 -4.34
CA GLY A 16 -29.97 -40.16 -5.32
C GLY A 16 -30.22 -38.71 -5.77
N PHE A 17 -31.35 -38.07 -5.41
CA PHE A 17 -31.72 -36.77 -6.00
C PHE A 17 -31.71 -35.57 -5.03
N ALA A 18 -31.26 -35.75 -3.78
CA ALA A 18 -31.24 -34.66 -2.80
C ALA A 18 -29.95 -33.80 -2.80
N SER A 19 -28.98 -34.06 -3.69
CA SER A 19 -27.63 -33.46 -3.61
C SER A 19 -27.26 -32.57 -4.79
N CYS A 20 -28.17 -31.74 -5.27
CA CYS A 20 -27.82 -30.62 -6.15
C CYS A 20 -28.49 -29.33 -5.66
N LYS A 21 -28.20 -28.91 -4.42
CA LYS A 21 -28.28 -27.48 -4.12
C LYS A 21 -27.22 -26.82 -4.99
N LYS A 22 -27.68 -26.17 -6.07
CA LYS A 22 -26.85 -25.32 -6.91
C LYS A 22 -26.26 -24.24 -6.00
N ASP A 23 -24.97 -24.38 -5.69
CA ASP A 23 -24.19 -23.43 -4.92
C ASP A 23 -23.95 -22.19 -5.78
N ASN A 24 -24.98 -21.35 -5.91
CA ASN A 24 -24.92 -20.15 -6.72
C ASN A 24 -25.00 -18.93 -5.82
N TYR A 25 -23.96 -18.73 -5.01
CA TYR A 25 -23.71 -17.40 -4.50
C TYR A 25 -23.53 -16.45 -5.69
N PRO A 26 -24.18 -15.27 -5.69
CA PRO A 26 -23.91 -14.27 -6.72
C PRO A 26 -22.42 -13.94 -6.73
N ALA A 27 -21.87 -13.63 -7.91
CA ALA A 27 -20.53 -13.08 -8.00
C ALA A 27 -20.52 -11.67 -7.37
N PRO A 28 -19.36 -11.19 -6.88
CA PRO A 28 -19.21 -9.79 -6.47
C PRO A 28 -19.70 -8.84 -7.58
N ASP A 29 -20.49 -7.84 -7.20
CA ASP A 29 -21.20 -6.95 -8.11
C ASP A 29 -20.84 -5.46 -7.91
N ALA A 30 -19.88 -5.18 -7.02
CA ALA A 30 -19.50 -3.82 -6.65
C ALA A 30 -17.98 -3.62 -6.58
N SER A 31 -17.60 -2.34 -6.50
CA SER A 31 -16.23 -1.89 -6.42
C SER A 31 -16.08 -0.67 -5.52
N ILE A 32 -14.91 -0.56 -4.90
CA ILE A 32 -14.50 0.61 -4.13
C ILE A 32 -13.14 1.09 -4.62
N SER A 33 -12.98 2.39 -4.76
CA SER A 33 -11.71 3.04 -5.07
C SER A 33 -11.53 4.31 -4.25
N GLY A 34 -10.32 4.84 -4.21
CA GLY A 34 -10.04 6.09 -3.52
C GLY A 34 -8.55 6.36 -3.39
N ASN A 35 -8.23 7.31 -2.54
CA ASN A 35 -6.86 7.76 -2.33
C ASN A 35 -6.54 7.86 -0.84
N ILE A 36 -5.29 7.59 -0.48
CA ILE A 36 -4.74 7.93 0.83
C ILE A 36 -4.33 9.39 0.80
N ILE A 37 -5.03 10.22 1.57
CA ILE A 37 -4.90 11.68 1.56
C ILE A 37 -4.32 12.15 2.89
N ASP A 38 -3.28 12.98 2.82
CA ASP A 38 -2.80 13.70 3.99
C ASP A 38 -3.85 14.72 4.42
N ALA A 39 -4.37 14.55 5.64
CA ALA A 39 -5.43 15.39 6.18
C ALA A 39 -5.04 16.87 6.29
N ALA A 40 -3.75 17.18 6.43
CA ALA A 40 -3.27 18.55 6.57
C ALA A 40 -3.12 19.26 5.22
N THR A 41 -2.63 18.56 4.20
CA THR A 41 -2.26 19.18 2.91
C THR A 41 -3.24 18.89 1.78
N GLY A 42 -4.09 17.86 1.92
CA GLY A 42 -4.95 17.37 0.85
C GLY A 42 -4.20 16.61 -0.25
N ALA A 43 -2.88 16.43 -0.13
CA ALA A 43 -2.08 15.71 -1.10
C ALA A 43 -2.21 14.19 -0.92
N LYS A 44 -2.01 13.46 -2.01
CA LYS A 44 -1.84 12.00 -1.96
C LYS A 44 -0.59 11.63 -1.18
N VAL A 45 -0.66 10.56 -0.39
CA VAL A 45 0.47 10.00 0.36
C VAL A 45 1.08 8.84 -0.42
N PRO A 46 2.28 8.99 -1.02
CA PRO A 46 2.92 7.91 -1.77
C PRO A 46 3.18 6.68 -0.90
N GLN A 47 3.01 5.49 -1.50
CA GLN A 47 3.13 4.20 -0.81
C GLN A 47 4.23 3.33 -1.42
N GLN A 48 4.59 2.26 -0.71
CA GLN A 48 5.39 1.17 -1.27
C GLN A 48 4.56 0.34 -2.25
N THR A 49 5.17 -0.12 -3.34
CA THR A 49 4.42 -0.81 -4.40
C THR A 49 4.02 -2.22 -3.99
N LEU A 50 4.93 -2.96 -3.37
CA LEU A 50 4.72 -4.35 -2.95
C LEU A 50 4.84 -4.48 -1.45
N ASN A 51 3.93 -5.23 -0.81
CA ASN A 51 3.91 -5.44 0.64
C ASN A 51 3.95 -4.11 1.43
N GLY A 52 3.28 -3.08 0.89
CA GLY A 52 3.15 -1.77 1.51
C GLY A 52 1.99 -1.72 2.51
N GLY A 53 1.44 -0.51 2.69
CA GLY A 53 0.23 -0.33 3.48
C GLY A 53 -0.94 -1.18 2.98
N LEU A 54 -1.85 -1.48 3.90
CA LEU A 54 -2.99 -2.37 3.69
C LEU A 54 -4.30 -1.64 4.00
N ILE A 55 -5.30 -1.86 3.18
CA ILE A 55 -6.69 -1.44 3.43
C ILE A 55 -7.50 -2.69 3.73
N GLN A 56 -8.21 -2.68 4.84
CA GLN A 56 -9.05 -3.77 5.30
C GLN A 56 -10.51 -3.32 5.32
N LEU A 57 -11.35 -3.98 4.55
CA LEU A 57 -12.79 -3.75 4.50
C LEU A 57 -13.50 -4.82 5.33
N TYR A 58 -14.12 -4.41 6.43
CA TYR A 58 -14.91 -5.28 7.30
C TYR A 58 -16.38 -5.08 7.01
N GLU A 59 -17.05 -6.08 6.46
CA GLU A 59 -18.51 -6.00 6.25
C GLU A 59 -19.23 -5.99 7.60
N THR A 60 -20.08 -5.01 7.84
CA THR A 60 -20.67 -4.78 9.17
C THR A 60 -22.02 -5.48 9.36
N THR A 61 -22.52 -6.18 8.34
CA THR A 61 -23.84 -6.84 8.36
C THR A 61 -23.88 -8.06 9.29
N TYR A 62 -22.73 -8.69 9.58
CA TYR A 62 -22.64 -9.90 10.38
C TYR A 62 -21.54 -9.80 11.45
N PRO A 63 -21.66 -10.55 12.57
CA PRO A 63 -20.66 -10.54 13.63
C PRO A 63 -19.33 -11.16 13.17
N ASN A 64 -18.22 -10.65 13.70
CA ASN A 64 -16.85 -11.13 13.47
C ASN A 64 -16.45 -11.28 11.98
N PRO A 65 -16.53 -10.21 11.18
CA PRO A 65 -16.21 -10.28 9.77
C PRO A 65 -14.71 -10.52 9.53
N THR A 66 -14.40 -11.46 8.64
CA THR A 66 -13.06 -11.55 8.02
C THR A 66 -12.90 -10.39 7.05
N PRO A 67 -11.83 -9.58 7.15
CA PRO A 67 -11.67 -8.43 6.27
C PRO A 67 -11.32 -8.85 4.85
N ILE A 68 -11.81 -8.08 3.89
CA ILE A 68 -11.31 -8.08 2.52
C ILE A 68 -10.10 -7.15 2.47
N ASN A 69 -8.96 -7.69 2.07
CA ASN A 69 -7.71 -6.94 1.96
C ASN A 69 -7.59 -6.29 0.58
N SER A 70 -7.17 -5.02 0.55
CA SER A 70 -6.84 -4.27 -0.67
C SER A 70 -5.49 -3.58 -0.49
N THR A 71 -4.66 -3.62 -1.53
CA THR A 71 -3.33 -2.99 -1.55
C THR A 71 -3.43 -1.56 -2.04
N MET A 72 -2.48 -0.73 -1.62
CA MET A 72 -2.32 0.63 -2.12
C MET A 72 -1.32 0.65 -3.29
N ASN A 73 -1.59 1.48 -4.29
CA ASN A 73 -0.66 1.79 -5.37
C ASN A 73 0.42 2.75 -4.88
N SER A 74 1.55 2.80 -5.59
CA SER A 74 2.71 3.63 -5.21
C SER A 74 2.43 5.13 -5.17
N ASP A 75 1.41 5.60 -5.90
CA ASP A 75 0.93 6.98 -5.90
C ASP A 75 -0.03 7.30 -4.74
N GLY A 76 -0.41 6.30 -3.93
CA GLY A 76 -1.37 6.44 -2.85
C GLY A 76 -2.82 6.19 -3.24
N SER A 77 -3.12 5.84 -4.50
CA SER A 77 -4.47 5.37 -4.88
C SER A 77 -4.72 3.92 -4.46
N TYR A 78 -5.97 3.50 -4.40
CA TYR A 78 -6.34 2.10 -4.24
C TYR A 78 -7.63 1.79 -5.00
N ALA A 79 -7.80 0.51 -5.36
CA ALA A 79 -9.04 0.02 -5.95
C ALA A 79 -9.23 -1.47 -5.64
N ASN A 80 -10.47 -1.86 -5.33
CA ASN A 80 -10.91 -3.24 -5.28
C ASN A 80 -12.21 -3.37 -6.08
N ARG A 81 -12.20 -4.21 -7.11
CA ARG A 81 -13.31 -4.39 -8.06
C ARG A 81 -14.11 -5.68 -7.84
N ASN A 82 -13.77 -6.45 -6.80
CA ASN A 82 -14.35 -7.75 -6.50
C ASN A 82 -14.91 -7.76 -5.07
N ILE A 83 -15.84 -6.84 -4.78
CA ILE A 83 -16.55 -6.79 -3.49
C ILE A 83 -18.07 -6.84 -3.72
N PHE A 84 -18.82 -7.27 -2.71
CA PHE A 84 -20.28 -7.24 -2.75
C PHE A 84 -20.81 -5.87 -2.37
N ALA A 85 -21.99 -5.51 -2.87
CA ALA A 85 -22.73 -4.38 -2.31
C ALA A 85 -23.05 -4.64 -0.83
N GLY A 86 -22.83 -3.63 0.03
CA GLY A 86 -22.97 -3.80 1.48
C GLY A 86 -22.43 -2.63 2.28
N ASN A 87 -22.53 -2.72 3.60
CA ASN A 87 -21.97 -1.74 4.53
C ASN A 87 -20.63 -2.23 5.06
N TYR A 88 -19.62 -1.38 4.95
CA TYR A 88 -18.24 -1.71 5.31
C TYR A 88 -17.66 -0.68 6.27
N ARG A 89 -16.91 -1.18 7.24
CA ARG A 89 -15.96 -0.41 8.03
C ARG A 89 -14.58 -0.57 7.39
N ILE A 90 -13.95 0.53 7.02
CA ILE A 90 -12.58 0.55 6.49
C ILE A 90 -11.60 0.72 7.66
N VAL A 91 -10.46 0.03 7.57
CA VAL A 91 -9.27 0.29 8.38
C VAL A 91 -8.06 0.33 7.46
N ALA A 92 -7.23 1.36 7.58
CA ALA A 92 -6.00 1.47 6.83
C ALA A 92 -4.79 1.36 7.76
N THR A 93 -3.80 0.55 7.37
CA THR A 93 -2.51 0.41 8.06
C THR A 93 -1.39 0.79 7.12
N GLY A 94 -0.40 1.52 7.60
CA GLY A 94 0.75 1.94 6.79
C GLY A 94 1.64 2.92 7.55
N PRO A 95 2.48 3.69 6.84
CA PRO A 95 3.40 4.66 7.44
C PRO A 95 2.68 5.96 7.82
N PHE A 96 1.54 5.85 8.50
CA PHE A 96 0.66 6.96 8.85
C PHE A 96 -0.22 6.62 10.06
N ILE A 97 -0.73 7.65 10.73
CA ILE A 97 -1.79 7.55 11.73
C ILE A 97 -3.12 7.57 10.99
N TYR A 98 -3.92 6.52 11.19
CA TYR A 98 -5.30 6.47 10.73
C TYR A 98 -6.19 7.24 11.71
N GLN A 99 -6.94 8.24 11.23
CA GLN A 99 -7.67 9.16 12.12
C GLN A 99 -9.02 8.58 12.58
N ASP A 100 -9.87 8.16 11.65
CA ASP A 100 -11.25 7.78 11.95
C ASP A 100 -11.64 6.49 11.24
N ALA A 101 -12.35 5.59 11.93
CA ALA A 101 -12.97 4.42 11.31
C ALA A 101 -14.07 4.86 10.34
N ILE A 102 -13.82 4.68 9.04
CA ILE A 102 -14.75 5.10 7.98
C ILE A 102 -15.81 4.02 7.82
N GLN A 103 -17.08 4.42 7.91
CA GLN A 103 -18.23 3.61 7.51
C GLN A 103 -18.64 4.00 6.10
N VAL A 104 -18.75 3.03 5.20
CA VAL A 104 -19.13 3.27 3.79
C VAL A 104 -20.18 2.26 3.36
N THR A 105 -21.21 2.72 2.66
CA THR A 105 -22.12 1.86 1.91
C THR A 105 -21.58 1.71 0.50
N VAL A 106 -21.17 0.50 0.15
CA VAL A 106 -20.72 0.15 -1.20
C VAL A 106 -21.94 -0.30 -2.01
N ASN A 107 -22.16 0.35 -3.15
CA ASN A 107 -23.16 -0.04 -4.14
C ASN A 107 -22.65 0.33 -5.53
N GLY A 108 -22.53 -0.65 -6.44
CA GLY A 108 -21.95 -0.45 -7.76
C GLY A 108 -20.52 0.09 -7.69
N GLN A 109 -20.26 1.25 -8.30
CA GLN A 109 -18.97 1.94 -8.20
C GLN A 109 -19.01 2.98 -7.08
N THR A 110 -18.22 2.76 -6.03
CA THR A 110 -18.14 3.66 -4.87
C THR A 110 -16.73 4.25 -4.76
N THR A 111 -16.63 5.55 -4.48
CA THR A 111 -15.35 6.23 -4.24
C THR A 111 -15.30 6.74 -2.81
N GLN A 112 -14.19 6.46 -2.11
CA GLN A 112 -13.98 6.86 -0.73
C GLN A 112 -12.50 7.20 -0.51
N ASP A 113 -12.17 8.47 -0.28
CA ASP A 113 -10.82 8.83 0.15
C ASP A 113 -10.62 8.53 1.63
N ILE A 114 -9.39 8.15 2.00
CA ILE A 114 -8.98 7.82 3.35
C ILE A 114 -8.02 8.90 3.85
N LYS A 115 -8.47 9.70 4.81
CA LYS A 115 -7.65 10.76 5.43
C LYS A 115 -6.74 10.18 6.50
N VAL A 116 -5.46 10.55 6.44
CA VAL A 116 -4.42 10.06 7.36
C VAL A 116 -3.48 11.18 7.77
N VAL A 117 -2.65 10.93 8.78
CA VAL A 117 -1.47 11.77 9.09
C VAL A 117 -0.21 10.96 8.79
N PRO A 118 0.55 11.26 7.72
CA PRO A 118 1.82 10.59 7.45
C PRO A 118 2.76 10.70 8.65
N TYR A 119 3.51 9.63 8.96
CA TYR A 119 4.56 9.73 9.98
C TYR A 119 5.66 10.71 9.56
N LEU A 120 5.95 10.75 8.26
CA LEU A 120 6.90 11.67 7.65
C LEU A 120 6.36 12.13 6.29
N THR A 121 6.59 13.40 5.97
CA THR A 121 6.54 13.88 4.59
C THR A 121 7.96 13.88 4.06
N VAL A 122 8.17 13.26 2.90
CA VAL A 122 9.48 13.15 2.26
C VAL A 122 9.46 13.96 0.97
N THR A 123 10.47 14.78 0.77
CA THR A 123 10.70 15.49 -0.49
C THR A 123 12.05 15.10 -1.06
N THR A 124 12.15 15.10 -2.39
CA THR A 124 13.39 14.75 -3.08
C THR A 124 13.61 15.70 -4.24
N THR A 125 14.84 16.18 -4.38
CA THR A 125 15.23 17.12 -5.43
C THR A 125 16.50 16.63 -6.11
N LEU A 126 16.52 16.70 -7.44
CA LEU A 126 17.71 16.44 -8.23
C LEU A 126 18.75 17.54 -7.97
N VAL A 127 19.97 17.16 -7.66
CA VAL A 127 21.11 18.08 -7.49
C VAL A 127 21.97 18.08 -8.74
N SER A 128 22.38 16.90 -9.20
CA SER A 128 23.21 16.75 -10.39
C SER A 128 23.08 15.35 -10.97
N LYS A 129 23.54 15.19 -12.22
CA LYS A 129 23.64 13.90 -12.89
C LYS A 129 24.92 13.85 -13.72
N THR A 130 25.50 12.66 -13.82
CA THR A 130 26.63 12.33 -14.70
C THR A 130 26.20 11.19 -15.63
N SER A 131 27.14 10.62 -16.39
CA SER A 131 26.88 9.42 -17.19
C SER A 131 26.67 8.17 -16.32
N THR A 132 27.17 8.15 -15.08
CA THR A 132 27.13 6.96 -14.20
C THR A 132 26.59 7.23 -12.80
N SER A 133 26.11 8.44 -12.51
CA SER A 133 25.55 8.78 -11.21
C SER A 133 24.42 9.82 -11.26
N ILE A 134 23.56 9.77 -10.26
CA ILE A 134 22.54 10.78 -9.96
C ILE A 134 22.72 11.20 -8.49
N THR A 135 22.82 12.51 -8.24
CA THR A 135 22.88 13.08 -6.90
C THR A 135 21.55 13.72 -6.56
N VAL A 136 21.00 13.39 -5.40
CA VAL A 136 19.73 13.96 -4.91
C VAL A 136 19.85 14.46 -3.48
N ASN A 137 19.03 15.44 -3.15
CA ASN A 137 18.77 15.84 -1.77
C ASN A 137 17.42 15.29 -1.31
N VAL A 138 17.40 14.68 -0.13
CA VAL A 138 16.21 14.21 0.57
C VAL A 138 16.00 15.06 1.82
N LYS A 139 14.78 15.57 2.00
CA LYS A 139 14.36 16.35 3.17
C LYS A 139 13.09 15.76 3.77
N LEU A 140 13.00 15.84 5.10
CA LEU A 140 11.91 15.29 5.88
C LEU A 140 11.20 16.39 6.66
N THR A 141 9.89 16.29 6.75
CA THR A 141 9.12 16.97 7.79
C THR A 141 8.30 15.95 8.58
N GLN A 142 8.03 16.28 9.83
CA GLN A 142 7.26 15.45 10.75
C GLN A 142 6.21 16.34 11.43
N SER A 143 4.95 15.90 11.42
CA SER A 143 3.89 16.64 12.11
C SER A 143 3.99 16.46 13.62
N ALA A 144 3.39 17.39 14.38
CA ALA A 144 3.30 17.28 15.84
C ALA A 144 2.63 15.97 16.29
N LEU A 145 1.58 15.53 15.58
CA LEU A 145 0.86 14.28 15.86
C LEU A 145 1.72 13.02 15.67
N SER A 146 2.69 13.08 14.76
CA SER A 146 3.64 12.00 14.49
C SER A 146 5.00 12.14 15.19
N SER A 147 5.21 13.20 15.98
CA SER A 147 6.53 13.55 16.53
C SER A 147 7.14 12.50 17.46
N THR A 148 6.29 11.67 18.07
CA THR A 148 6.69 10.53 18.92
C THR A 148 7.27 9.36 18.12
N GLN A 149 7.03 9.30 16.81
CA GLN A 149 7.59 8.28 15.93
C GLN A 149 9.07 8.57 15.67
N LYS A 150 9.95 7.79 16.29
CA LYS A 150 11.41 7.92 16.12
C LYS A 150 11.80 7.68 14.66
N ILE A 151 12.51 8.62 14.03
CA ILE A 151 13.03 8.44 12.67
C ILE A 151 14.27 7.53 12.72
N ALA A 152 14.26 6.47 11.92
CA ALA A 152 15.27 5.41 11.98
C ALA A 152 16.16 5.38 10.74
N LEU A 153 15.63 5.76 9.57
CA LEU A 153 16.36 5.66 8.32
C LEU A 153 15.88 6.69 7.30
N VAL A 154 16.83 7.26 6.56
CA VAL A 154 16.60 8.11 5.38
C VAL A 154 17.34 7.49 4.19
N ALA A 155 16.75 7.51 3.00
CA ALA A 155 17.30 6.88 1.82
C ALA A 155 16.92 7.60 0.53
N ALA A 156 17.67 7.30 -0.53
CA ALA A 156 17.30 7.57 -1.91
C ALA A 156 17.40 6.28 -2.74
N VAL A 157 16.51 6.12 -3.70
CA VAL A 157 16.47 4.96 -4.61
C VAL A 157 16.39 5.40 -6.06
N ALA A 158 16.98 4.61 -6.95
CA ALA A 158 16.79 4.69 -8.39
C ALA A 158 16.44 3.31 -8.97
N GLY A 159 15.55 3.28 -9.96
CA GLY A 159 15.10 2.09 -10.66
C GLY A 159 14.74 2.37 -12.12
N ILE A 160 14.58 1.32 -12.92
CA ILE A 160 14.20 1.43 -14.35
C ILE A 160 12.69 1.38 -14.57
N THR A 161 11.90 1.22 -13.50
CA THR A 161 10.44 1.24 -13.53
C THR A 161 9.91 2.24 -12.50
N ASN A 162 8.70 2.74 -12.72
CA ASN A 162 8.02 3.67 -11.81
C ASN A 162 7.61 3.03 -10.47
N SER A 163 7.72 1.70 -10.35
CA SER A 163 7.51 0.93 -9.12
C SER A 163 8.72 0.96 -8.16
N VAL A 164 9.68 1.86 -8.40
CA VAL A 164 10.89 1.99 -7.57
C VAL A 164 10.53 2.34 -6.12
N ASP A 165 11.08 1.57 -5.19
CA ASP A 165 10.92 1.80 -3.75
C ASP A 165 12.13 1.25 -2.97
N TYR A 166 12.11 1.30 -1.63
CA TYR A 166 13.25 0.89 -0.81
C TYR A 166 13.64 -0.59 -0.96
N ASN A 167 12.66 -1.43 -1.32
CA ASN A 167 12.81 -2.88 -1.48
C ASN A 167 12.89 -3.31 -2.95
N ASN A 168 12.47 -2.45 -3.89
CA ASN A 168 12.53 -2.66 -5.33
C ASN A 168 13.33 -1.55 -6.00
N TYR A 169 14.63 -1.77 -6.20
CA TYR A 169 15.55 -0.75 -6.72
C TYR A 169 16.65 -1.34 -7.61
N ALA A 170 17.20 -0.51 -8.48
CA ALA A 170 18.47 -0.78 -9.16
C ALA A 170 19.66 -0.24 -8.34
N ARG A 171 19.51 0.96 -7.75
CA ARG A 171 20.49 1.57 -6.84
C ARG A 171 19.79 2.17 -5.63
N ARG A 172 20.46 2.12 -4.48
CA ARG A 172 19.96 2.66 -3.22
C ARG A 172 21.13 3.11 -2.36
N GLU A 173 20.96 4.27 -1.76
CA GLU A 173 21.79 4.74 -0.66
C GLU A 173 20.91 5.05 0.54
N SER A 174 21.45 4.84 1.74
CA SER A 174 20.70 5.02 2.98
C SER A 174 21.59 5.38 4.15
N GLN A 175 21.02 6.11 5.11
CA GLN A 175 21.66 6.47 6.36
C GLN A 175 20.77 6.06 7.54
N ASN A 176 21.35 5.31 8.49
CA ASN A 176 20.72 5.06 9.79
C ASN A 176 20.75 6.35 10.62
N THR A 177 19.62 6.68 11.24
CA THR A 177 19.45 7.91 12.05
C THR A 177 18.98 7.63 13.47
N GLU A 178 18.99 6.37 13.92
CA GLU A 178 18.46 5.98 15.24
C GLU A 178 19.20 6.66 16.40
N SER A 179 20.48 6.95 16.24
CA SER A 179 21.28 7.70 17.23
C SER A 179 21.10 9.22 17.19
N VAL A 180 20.35 9.76 16.21
CA VAL A 180 20.18 11.21 15.99
C VAL A 180 18.78 11.64 16.42
N THR A 181 18.62 12.79 17.06
CA THR A 181 17.28 13.28 17.47
C THR A 181 16.40 13.60 16.25
N ASN A 182 15.08 13.42 16.37
CA ASN A 182 14.15 13.76 15.29
C ASN A 182 14.30 15.21 14.84
N ALA A 183 14.48 16.14 15.79
CA ALA A 183 14.68 17.57 15.50
C ALA A 183 15.90 17.83 14.60
N SER A 184 17.05 17.19 14.89
CA SER A 184 18.24 17.33 14.05
C SER A 184 18.06 16.66 12.68
N ILE A 185 17.33 15.55 12.61
CA ILE A 185 17.04 14.86 11.35
C ILE A 185 16.18 15.74 10.43
N VAL A 186 15.08 16.32 10.93
CA VAL A 186 14.18 17.15 10.11
C VAL A 186 14.81 18.49 9.72
N ALA A 187 15.76 19.00 10.50
CA ALA A 187 16.52 20.21 10.16
C ALA A 187 17.61 19.96 9.11
N ASN A 188 17.97 18.69 8.85
CA ASN A 188 19.06 18.33 7.95
C ASN A 188 18.62 18.20 6.48
N THR A 189 19.57 18.34 5.56
CA THR A 189 19.43 17.93 4.16
C THR A 189 20.32 16.74 3.90
N TYR A 190 19.75 15.61 3.49
CA TYR A 190 20.49 14.39 3.20
C TYR A 190 20.85 14.34 1.71
N THR A 191 22.13 14.47 1.38
CA THR A 191 22.62 14.32 0.01
C THR A 191 23.05 12.88 -0.24
N PHE A 192 22.48 12.24 -1.25
CA PHE A 192 22.83 10.89 -1.67
C PHE A 192 23.32 10.88 -3.11
N VAL A 193 24.37 10.09 -3.38
CA VAL A 193 24.91 9.88 -4.73
C VAL A 193 24.65 8.43 -5.14
N LEU A 194 23.69 8.23 -6.06
CA LEU A 194 23.36 6.93 -6.61
C LEU A 194 24.31 6.62 -7.77
N THR A 195 25.30 5.76 -7.54
CA THR A 195 26.40 5.47 -8.49
C THR A 195 26.17 4.18 -9.29
N GLY A 196 27.02 3.94 -10.30
CA GLY A 196 26.99 2.72 -11.11
C GLY A 196 25.79 2.65 -12.05
N LEU A 197 25.20 3.79 -12.41
CA LEU A 197 24.16 3.90 -13.42
C LEU A 197 24.77 3.77 -14.82
N LYS A 198 23.93 3.46 -15.81
CA LYS A 198 24.36 3.38 -17.21
C LYS A 198 24.25 4.74 -17.88
N PRO A 199 25.17 5.12 -18.79
CA PRO A 199 25.02 6.32 -19.61
C PRO A 199 23.74 6.31 -20.43
N ASN A 200 23.21 7.49 -20.74
CA ASN A 200 22.04 7.71 -21.58
C ASN A 200 20.85 6.78 -21.25
N THR A 201 20.58 6.57 -19.95
CA THR A 201 19.54 5.65 -19.46
C THR A 201 18.59 6.40 -18.54
N SER A 202 17.28 6.19 -18.75
CA SER A 202 16.26 6.78 -17.89
C SER A 202 16.07 5.99 -16.61
N TYR A 203 16.00 6.72 -15.50
CA TYR A 203 15.79 6.19 -14.16
C TYR A 203 14.65 6.93 -13.46
N TYR A 204 13.81 6.18 -12.77
CA TYR A 204 12.86 6.67 -11.79
C TYR A 204 13.57 6.79 -10.45
N VAL A 205 13.46 7.95 -9.81
CA VAL A 205 14.18 8.30 -8.59
C VAL A 205 13.21 8.83 -7.54
N ARG A 206 13.40 8.43 -6.28
CA ARG A 206 12.67 9.03 -5.15
C ARG A 206 13.41 8.84 -3.83
N GLY A 207 13.13 9.72 -2.87
CA GLY A 207 13.55 9.59 -1.48
C GLY A 207 12.56 8.74 -0.69
N ALA A 208 13.08 8.10 0.35
CA ALA A 208 12.33 7.29 1.29
C ALA A 208 12.81 7.60 2.71
N ALA A 209 11.91 7.50 3.69
CA ALA A 209 12.28 7.52 5.08
C ALA A 209 11.34 6.68 5.91
N ARG A 210 11.82 6.19 7.05
CA ARG A 210 11.05 5.33 7.93
C ARG A 210 11.25 5.69 9.38
N THR A 211 10.17 5.57 10.14
CA THR A 211 10.18 5.60 11.60
C THR A 211 10.24 4.19 12.20
N ASN A 212 10.49 4.08 13.50
CA ASN A 212 10.29 2.84 14.26
C ASN A 212 8.78 2.56 14.38
N ASN A 213 8.19 2.03 13.31
CA ASN A 213 6.79 1.66 13.22
C ASN A 213 6.62 0.14 13.06
N ASN A 214 5.46 -0.34 13.48
CA ASN A 214 5.07 -1.73 13.28
C ASN A 214 4.86 -2.01 11.78
N GLY A 215 5.56 -3.00 11.24
CA GLY A 215 5.53 -3.35 9.81
C GLY A 215 6.67 -2.76 8.98
N ASN A 216 7.57 -1.97 9.57
CA ASN A 216 8.73 -1.39 8.89
C ASN A 216 8.37 -0.63 7.59
N TYR A 217 7.22 0.07 7.58
CA TYR A 217 6.75 0.82 6.44
C TYR A 217 7.52 2.13 6.24
N PHE A 218 7.73 2.49 4.98
CA PHE A 218 8.41 3.71 4.56
C PHE A 218 7.42 4.75 4.06
N ASN A 219 7.62 6.01 4.45
CA ASN A 219 7.09 7.16 3.74
C ASN A 219 8.01 7.49 2.56
N TYR A 220 7.42 8.01 1.49
CA TYR A 220 8.15 8.27 0.26
C TYR A 220 7.82 9.62 -0.34
N ALA A 221 8.80 10.18 -1.06
CA ALA A 221 8.55 11.29 -1.97
C ALA A 221 7.87 10.77 -3.25
N PRO A 222 7.17 11.64 -4.00
CA PRO A 222 6.77 11.35 -5.36
C PRO A 222 7.98 10.91 -6.22
N VAL A 223 7.72 10.01 -7.16
CA VAL A 223 8.71 9.57 -8.14
C VAL A 223 8.92 10.67 -9.18
N PHE A 224 10.17 10.92 -9.55
CA PHE A 224 10.50 11.70 -10.74
C PHE A 224 11.46 10.92 -11.64
N GLU A 225 11.43 11.24 -12.94
CA GLU A 225 12.25 10.59 -13.95
C GLU A 225 13.48 11.45 -14.27
N VAL A 226 14.64 10.80 -14.44
CA VAL A 226 15.91 11.43 -14.82
C VAL A 226 16.68 10.52 -15.76
N THR A 227 17.09 11.06 -16.91
CA THR A 227 18.03 10.39 -17.82
C THR A 227 19.46 10.79 -17.51
N THR A 228 20.36 9.84 -17.28
CA THR A 228 21.81 10.08 -17.13
C THR A 228 22.42 10.72 -18.37
N ASN A 229 23.58 11.34 -18.23
CA ASN A 229 24.28 11.94 -19.38
C ASN A 229 24.85 10.85 -20.30
N ASN A 230 25.23 11.26 -21.51
CA ASN A 230 26.03 10.43 -22.42
C ASN A 230 27.42 10.14 -21.85
#